data_AF-A0A9E5P846-F1
#
_entry.id   AF-A0A9E5P846-F1
#
_cell.length_a   1.000
_cell.length_b   1.000
_cell.length_c   1.000
_cell.angle_alpha   90.00
_cell.angle_beta   90.00
_cell.angle_gamma   90.00
#
_symmetry.space_group_name_H-M   'P 1'
#
loop_
_entity.id
_entity.type
_entity.pdbx_description
1 polymer ?
#
loop_
_entity_poly.entity_id
_entity_poly.type
_entity_poly.pdbx_seq_one_letter_code
_entity_poly.pdbx_strand_id
1 'polypeptide(L)' 'MAEALEQVQEALGYRFGDPSLLQRALLHASASEGADSNERLEFLGDAVVGLIVSELLFRRFPDAPEGEMTVV' A
#
# COMPACT_ATOMS: atom_id res chain seq x y z
N MET A 1 -10.95 -1.96 -19.11
CA MET A 1 -10.08 -1.43 -18.05
C MET A 1 -10.83 -0.48 -17.12
N ALA A 2 -11.52 0.56 -17.63
CA ALA A 2 -12.27 1.51 -16.80
C ALA A 2 -13.24 0.84 -15.80
N GLU A 3 -14.05 -0.11 -16.26
CA GLU A 3 -15.00 -0.85 -15.40
C GLU A 3 -14.30 -1.63 -14.27
N ALA A 4 -13.15 -2.24 -14.54
CA ALA A 4 -12.36 -2.94 -13.52
C ALA A 4 -11.78 -1.98 -12.47
N LEU A 5 -11.34 -0.79 -12.88
CA LEU A 5 -10.89 0.25 -11.95
C LEU A 5 -12.05 0.73 -11.07
N GLU A 6 -13.23 0.90 -11.65
CA GLU A 6 -14.45 1.28 -10.93
C GLU A 6 -14.77 0.26 -9.82
N GLN A 7 -14.73 -1.04 -10.15
CA GLN A 7 -14.96 -2.15 -9.21
C GLN A 7 -13.92 -2.17 -8.07
N VAL A 8 -12.65 -1.94 -8.39
CA VAL A 8 -11.59 -1.88 -7.37
C VAL A 8 -11.80 -0.70 -6.42
N GLN A 9 -12.16 0.48 -6.94
CA GLN A 9 -12.44 1.64 -6.08
C GLN A 9 -13.65 1.41 -5.16
N GLU A 10 -14.67 0.71 -5.66
CA GLU A 10 -15.82 0.31 -4.83
C GLU A 10 -15.42 -0.68 -3.74
N ALA A 11 -14.64 -1.71 -4.09
CA ALA A 11 -14.14 -2.68 -3.12
C ALA A 11 -13.23 -2.05 -2.05
N LEU A 12 -12.42 -1.06 -2.43
CA LEU A 12 -11.57 -0.30 -1.52
C LEU A 12 -12.35 0.72 -0.68
N GLY A 13 -13.59 1.05 -1.05
CA GLY A 13 -14.32 2.17 -0.46
C GLY A 13 -13.63 3.53 -0.67
N TYR A 14 -12.75 3.63 -1.66
CA TYR A 14 -11.90 4.80 -1.91
C TYR A 14 -11.88 5.14 -3.41
N ARG A 15 -12.28 6.37 -3.74
CA ARG A 15 -12.22 6.91 -5.11
C ARG A 15 -10.92 7.69 -5.27
N PHE A 16 -10.08 7.30 -6.22
CA PHE A 16 -8.83 8.00 -6.48
C PHE A 16 -9.12 9.35 -7.15
N GLY A 17 -8.52 10.42 -6.64
CA GLY A 17 -8.58 11.74 -7.29
C GLY A 17 -7.90 11.75 -8.67
N ASP A 18 -6.91 10.87 -8.86
CA ASP A 18 -6.25 10.61 -10.14
C ASP A 18 -6.33 9.10 -10.46
N PRO A 19 -7.20 8.68 -11.40
CA PRO A 19 -7.34 7.28 -11.79
C PRO A 19 -6.06 6.65 -12.37
N SER A 20 -5.12 7.45 -12.87
CA SER A 20 -3.84 6.93 -13.40
C SER A 20 -2.98 6.31 -12.31
N LEU A 21 -3.12 6.76 -11.06
CA LEU A 21 -2.43 6.16 -9.91
C LEU A 21 -2.92 4.73 -9.66
N LEU A 22 -4.23 4.50 -9.71
CA LEU A 22 -4.79 3.16 -9.56
C LEU A 22 -4.40 2.25 -10.73
N GLN A 23 -4.42 2.77 -11.95
CA GLN A 23 -3.95 2.02 -13.13
C GLN A 23 -2.50 1.56 -12.96
N ARG A 24 -1.63 2.46 -12.49
CA ARG A 24 -0.22 2.15 -12.26
C ARG A 24 -0.01 1.21 -11.09
N ALA A 25 -0.78 1.35 -10.00
CA ALA A 25 -0.72 0.43 -8.87
C ALA A 25 -1.08 -1.02 -9.24
N LEU A 26 -1.94 -1.20 -10.26
CA LEU A 26 -2.35 -2.50 -10.79
C LEU A 26 -1.46 -3.02 -11.93
N LEU A 27 -0.45 -2.26 -12.36
CA LEU A 27 0.43 -2.65 -13.46
C LEU A 27 1.62 -3.46 -12.94
N HIS A 28 1.53 -4.78 -13.05
CA HIS A 28 2.61 -5.68 -12.68
C HIS A 28 3.83 -5.55 -13.62
N ALA A 29 5.04 -5.77 -13.09
CA ALA A 29 6.30 -5.66 -13.84
C ALA A 29 6.37 -6.53 -15.11
N SER A 30 5.64 -7.65 -15.16
CA SER A 30 5.54 -8.50 -16.35
C SER A 30 4.79 -7.87 -17.53
N ALA A 31 3.96 -6.86 -17.26
CA ALA A 31 3.19 -6.13 -18.27
C ALA A 31 3.87 -4.82 -18.70
N SER A 32 4.82 -4.32 -17.91
CA SER A 32 5.58 -3.10 -18.18
C SER A 32 6.84 -3.09 -17.30
N GLU A 33 8.02 -2.94 -17.89
CA GLU A 33 9.29 -2.99 -17.14
C GLU A 33 9.64 -1.62 -16.51
N GLY A 34 10.20 -1.67 -15.29
CA GLY A 34 10.88 -0.54 -14.68
C GLY A 34 9.94 0.57 -14.21
N ALA A 35 10.20 1.81 -14.64
CA ALA A 35 9.58 2.99 -14.05
C ALA A 35 8.05 3.01 -14.18
N ASP A 36 7.47 2.34 -15.17
CA ASP A 36 6.03 2.37 -15.43
C ASP A 36 5.23 1.32 -14.64
N SER A 37 5.90 0.34 -14.03
CA SER A 37 5.29 -0.70 -13.18
C SER A 37 4.85 -0.16 -11.81
N ASN A 38 4.19 -1.01 -11.04
CA ASN A 38 3.80 -0.74 -9.66
C ASN A 38 4.96 -0.80 -8.64
N GLU A 39 6.16 -1.23 -9.01
CA GLU A 39 7.27 -1.51 -8.06
C GLU A 39 7.64 -0.29 -7.19
N ARG A 40 7.61 0.92 -7.77
CA ARG A 40 7.89 2.15 -7.01
C ARG A 40 6.77 2.50 -6.04
N LEU A 41 5.52 2.21 -6.40
CA LEU A 41 4.36 2.41 -5.52
C LEU A 41 4.33 1.36 -4.42
N GLU A 42 4.72 0.12 -4.72
CA GLU A 42 4.90 -0.96 -3.75
C GLU A 42 5.95 -0.58 -2.72
N PHE A 43 7.15 -0.16 -3.14
CA PHE A 43 8.21 0.29 -2.23
C PHE A 43 7.74 1.40 -1.28
N LEU A 44 7.02 2.40 -1.81
CA LEU A 44 6.46 3.48 -0.98
C LEU A 44 5.38 2.95 -0.04
N GLY A 45 4.49 2.10 -0.55
CA GLY A 45 3.39 1.51 0.20
C GLY A 45 3.87 0.68 1.38
N ASP A 46 4.93 -0.12 1.20
CA ASP A 46 5.50 -0.97 2.24
C ASP A 46 6.04 -0.13 3.42
N ALA A 47 6.73 0.97 3.12
CA ALA A 47 7.21 1.91 4.13
C ALA A 47 6.05 2.62 4.88
N VAL A 48 4.98 3.00 4.17
CA VAL A 48 3.80 3.66 4.78
C VAL A 48 3.04 2.69 5.68
N VAL A 49 2.80 1.46 5.22
CA VAL A 49 2.14 0.42 6.02
C VAL A 49 2.99 0.08 7.24
N GLY A 50 4.30 -0.08 7.07
CA GLY A 50 5.24 -0.30 8.17
C GLY A 50 5.14 0.78 9.23
N LEU A 51 5.15 2.07 8.84
CA LEU A 51 5.02 3.19 9.77
C LEU A 51 3.70 3.13 10.56
N ILE A 52 2.57 2.92 9.89
CA ILE A 52 1.24 2.88 10.53
C ILE A 52 1.16 1.72 11.51
N VAL A 53 1.66 0.54 11.13
CA VAL A 53 1.67 -0.64 12.00
C VAL A 53 2.59 -0.41 13.19
N SER A 54 3.81 0.10 12.98
CA SER A 54 4.73 0.43 14.07
C SER A 54 4.13 1.44 15.05
N GLU A 55 3.47 2.50 14.55
CA GLU A 55 2.78 3.47 15.39
C GLU A 55 1.64 2.82 16.19
N LEU A 56 0.84 1.95 15.56
CA LEU A 56 -0.24 1.23 16.21
C LEU A 56 0.29 0.35 17.34
N LEU A 57 1.34 -0.43 17.08
CA LEU A 57 1.96 -1.31 18.07
C LEU A 57 2.57 -0.51 19.23
N PHE A 58 3.30 0.56 18.92
CA PHE A 58 3.90 1.46 19.91
C PHE A 58 2.84 2.04 20.87
N ARG A 59 1.69 2.46 20.33
CA ARG A 59 0.58 3.00 21.14
C ARG A 59 -0.18 1.91 21.89
N ARG A 60 -0.29 0.71 21.32
CA ARG A 60 -1.05 -0.41 21.90
C ARG A 60 -0.32 -1.10 23.04
N PHE A 61 1.01 -1.13 22.98
CA PHE A 61 1.88 -1.81 23.94
C PHE A 61 2.95 -0.85 24.51
N PRO A 62 2.55 0.15 25.32
CA PRO A 62 3.46 1.21 25.77
C PRO A 62 4.61 0.73 26.66
N ASP A 63 4.45 -0.43 27.32
CA ASP A 63 5.45 -1.02 28.22
C ASP A 63 6.28 -2.13 27.55
N ALA A 64 5.98 -2.49 26.29
CA ALA A 64 6.70 -3.54 25.60
C ALA A 64 8.07 -3.03 25.14
N PRO A 65 9.15 -3.80 25.34
CA PRO A 65 10.45 -3.48 24.78
C PRO A 65 10.43 -3.60 23.25
N GLU A 66 11.30 -2.86 22.56
CA GLU A 66 11.38 -2.82 21.10
C GLU A 66 11.35 -4.21 20.45
N GLY A 67 12.19 -5.13 20.95
CA GLY A 67 12.31 -6.47 20.41
C GLY A 67 11.05 -7.35 20.51
N GLU A 68 10.10 -7.02 21.40
CA GLU A 68 8.82 -7.72 21.48
C GLU A 68 7.79 -7.13 20.52
N MET A 69 7.88 -5.83 20.21
CA MET A 69 6.99 -5.17 19.24
C MET A 69 7.28 -5.60 17.79
N THR A 70 8.50 -6.00 17.47
CA THR A 70 8.90 -6.45 16.11
C THR A 70 8.52 -7.90 15.80
N VAL A 71 7.98 -8.65 16.77
CA VAL A 71 7.65 -10.09 16.65
C VAL A 71 6.14 -10.32 16.48
N VAL A 72 5.32 -9.28 16.66
CA VAL A 72 3.86 -9.31 16.53
C VAL A 72 3.41 -9.35 15.08
#